data_AF-I4Y7B1-F1
#
_entry.id   AF-I4Y7B1-F1
#
_cell.length_a   1.000
_cell.length_b   1.000
_cell.length_c   1.000
_cell.angle_alpha   90.00
_cell.angle_beta   90.00
_cell.angle_gamma   90.00
#
_symmetry.space_group_name_H-M   'P 1'
#
loop_
_entity.id
_entity.type
_entity.pdbx_description
1 polymer ?
#
loop_
_entity_poly.entity_id
_entity_poly.type
_entity_poly.pdbx_seq_one_letter_code
_entity_poly.pdbx_strand_id
1 'polypeptide(L)'
;MGSKVNKVVRAMPNSPCKIRADMMVVSALPCEWTSESDLILAISRSIGRCRFLGGKHFDACTALCRSIPTFAVTVLEATANGGVIMGLPRVEAVELPAQSLQGMARLILETSVHPATLNIA
;
A
#
# COMPACT_ATOMS: atom_id res chain seq x y z
N MET A 1 -7.05 -26.08 -34.56
CA MET A 1 -7.47 -26.06 -33.15
C MET A 1 -6.87 -24.79 -32.55
N GLY A 2 -7.63 -23.69 -32.48
CA GLY A 2 -7.10 -22.41 -31.97
C GLY A 2 -6.82 -22.56 -30.48
N SER A 3 -5.59 -22.28 -30.04
CA SER A 3 -5.25 -22.34 -28.62
C SER A 3 -6.08 -21.29 -27.89
N LYS A 4 -6.80 -21.72 -26.86
CA LYS A 4 -7.60 -20.83 -26.00
C LYS A 4 -6.62 -19.96 -25.23
N VAL A 5 -6.54 -18.67 -25.56
CA VAL A 5 -5.69 -17.72 -24.84
C VAL A 5 -6.32 -17.48 -23.47
N ASN A 6 -5.66 -17.90 -22.40
CA ASN A 6 -6.10 -17.63 -21.04
C ASN A 6 -5.85 -16.16 -20.70
N LYS A 7 -6.88 -15.48 -20.22
CA LYS A 7 -6.74 -14.13 -19.67
C LYS A 7 -6.25 -14.23 -18.24
N VAL A 8 -5.02 -13.79 -17.99
CA VAL A 8 -4.40 -13.83 -16.67
C VAL A 8 -3.99 -12.44 -16.23
N VAL A 9 -4.44 -12.08 -15.03
CA VAL A 9 -4.12 -10.81 -14.38
C VAL A 9 -3.41 -11.15 -13.06
N ARG A 10 -2.21 -10.62 -12.89
CA ARG A 10 -1.47 -10.67 -11.63
C ARG A 10 -1.88 -9.47 -10.80
N ALA A 11 -2.42 -9.72 -9.61
CA ALA A 11 -2.69 -8.69 -8.61
C ALA A 11 -1.87 -8.97 -7.35
N MET A 12 -1.44 -7.92 -6.67
CA MET A 12 -0.72 -8.02 -5.41
C MET A 12 -1.47 -7.22 -4.34
N PRO A 13 -2.28 -7.90 -3.49
CA PRO A 13 -2.86 -7.29 -2.30
C PRO A 13 -1.91 -7.31 -1.10
N ASN A 14 -2.18 -6.48 -0.09
CA ASN A 14 -1.56 -6.57 1.24
C ASN A 14 -2.58 -6.48 2.40
N SER A 15 -2.13 -6.67 3.65
CA SER A 15 -2.99 -6.77 4.84
C SER A 15 -3.95 -5.58 5.07
N PRO A 16 -3.57 -4.31 4.82
CA PRO A 16 -4.47 -3.16 4.80
C PRO A 16 -5.74 -3.27 3.93
N CYS A 17 -5.86 -4.26 3.04
CA CYS A 17 -7.08 -4.49 2.26
C CYS A 17 -8.33 -4.71 3.15
N LYS A 18 -8.13 -5.23 4.38
CA LYS A 18 -9.20 -5.46 5.37
C LYS A 18 -9.95 -4.17 5.76
N ILE A 19 -9.27 -3.03 5.68
CA ILE A 19 -9.83 -1.71 6.00
C ILE A 19 -9.94 -0.81 4.76
N ARG A 20 -9.88 -1.42 3.56
CA ARG A 20 -9.92 -0.73 2.26
C ARG A 20 -8.82 0.32 2.08
N ALA A 21 -7.64 0.11 2.69
CA ALA A 21 -6.50 1.01 2.63
C ALA A 21 -5.27 0.39 1.96
N ASP A 22 -5.48 -0.61 1.09
CA ASP A 22 -4.41 -1.26 0.34
C ASP A 22 -3.83 -0.34 -0.76
N MET A 23 -2.59 -0.62 -1.16
CA MET A 23 -2.00 -0.17 -2.40
C MET A 23 -1.80 -1.38 -3.32
N MET A 24 -2.76 -1.62 -4.21
CA MET A 24 -2.75 -2.74 -5.13
C MET A 24 -2.02 -2.39 -6.43
N VAL A 25 -1.17 -3.31 -6.88
CA VAL A 25 -0.55 -3.26 -8.21
C VAL A 25 -1.07 -4.42 -9.05
N VAL A 26 -1.49 -4.10 -10.27
CA VAL A 26 -2.08 -5.04 -11.22
C VAL A 26 -1.27 -5.05 -12.52
N SER A 27 -1.09 -6.24 -13.09
CA SER A 27 -0.40 -6.44 -14.37
C SER A 27 -1.03 -7.55 -15.19
N ALA A 28 -1.14 -7.38 -16.50
CA ALA A 28 -1.65 -8.39 -17.42
C ALA A 28 -0.51 -9.26 -18.00
N LEU A 29 -0.78 -10.56 -18.18
CA LEU A 29 0.14 -11.53 -18.79
C LEU A 29 -0.62 -12.43 -19.79
N PRO A 30 -0.07 -12.75 -20.98
CA PRO A 30 0.76 -11.98 -21.89
C PRO A 30 -0.10 -11.47 -23.06
N CYS A 31 -0.80 -10.36 -22.85
CA CYS A 31 -1.44 -9.58 -23.90
C CYS A 31 -1.89 -8.29 -23.24
N GLU A 32 -1.69 -7.17 -23.91
CA GLU A 32 -2.22 -5.88 -23.51
C GLU A 32 -3.76 -5.94 -23.59
N TRP A 33 -4.39 -6.48 -22.55
CA TRP A 33 -5.83 -6.46 -22.37
C TRP A 33 -6.25 -5.02 -22.05
N THR A 34 -6.44 -4.23 -23.09
CA THR A 34 -6.83 -2.82 -22.95
C THR A 34 -8.31 -2.67 -22.62
N SER A 35 -9.18 -3.53 -23.16
CA SER A 35 -10.64 -3.38 -23.05
C SER A 35 -11.25 -3.70 -21.68
N GLU A 36 -10.60 -4.52 -20.86
CA GLU A 36 -11.09 -4.93 -19.52
C GLU A 36 -10.34 -4.24 -18.37
N SER A 37 -9.36 -3.40 -18.70
CA SER A 37 -8.50 -2.73 -17.72
C SER A 37 -9.30 -1.87 -16.73
N ASP A 38 -10.32 -1.16 -17.21
CA ASP A 38 -11.20 -0.34 -16.38
C ASP A 38 -12.02 -1.16 -15.38
N LEU A 39 -12.54 -2.31 -15.81
CA LEU A 39 -13.28 -3.23 -14.93
C LEU A 39 -12.37 -3.79 -13.84
N ILE A 40 -11.17 -4.24 -14.22
CA ILE A 40 -10.17 -4.75 -13.28
C ILE A 40 -9.78 -3.67 -12.27
N LEU A 41 -9.54 -2.45 -12.72
CA LEU A 41 -9.25 -1.31 -11.85
C LEU A 41 -10.43 -0.98 -10.95
N ALA A 42 -11.67 -1.02 -11.44
CA ALA A 42 -12.86 -0.76 -10.65
C ALA A 42 -13.00 -1.79 -9.51
N ILE A 43 -12.81 -3.08 -9.79
CA ILE A 43 -12.81 -4.15 -8.78
C ILE A 43 -11.68 -3.92 -7.78
N SER A 44 -10.47 -3.66 -8.26
CA SER A 44 -9.29 -3.49 -7.40
C SER A 44 -9.38 -2.26 -6.50
N ARG A 45 -10.05 -1.19 -6.95
CA ARG A 45 -10.28 0.03 -6.17
C ARG A 45 -11.26 -0.15 -5.02
N SER A 46 -12.02 -1.25 -4.97
CA SER A 46 -12.94 -1.54 -3.85
C SER A 46 -12.23 -1.77 -2.50
N ILE A 47 -10.94 -2.11 -2.54
CA ILE A 47 -10.13 -2.44 -1.35
C ILE A 47 -8.96 -1.48 -1.11
N GLY A 48 -8.85 -0.39 -1.88
CA GLY A 48 -7.81 0.61 -1.70
C GLY A 48 -7.47 1.37 -2.99
N ARG A 49 -6.25 1.91 -3.04
CA ARG A 49 -5.71 2.54 -4.24
C ARG A 49 -5.15 1.46 -5.16
N CYS A 50 -5.32 1.63 -6.47
CA CYS A 50 -4.84 0.67 -7.47
C CYS A 50 -4.08 1.35 -8.61
N ARG A 51 -3.04 0.68 -9.09
CA ARG A 51 -2.28 1.06 -10.29
C ARG A 51 -2.05 -0.12 -11.21
N PHE A 52 -2.18 0.12 -12.51
CA PHE A 52 -1.75 -0.82 -13.53
C PHE A 52 -0.29 -0.54 -13.86
N LEU A 53 0.57 -1.55 -13.78
CA LEU A 53 1.99 -1.43 -14.12
C LEU A 53 2.42 -2.62 -14.98
N GLY A 54 3.31 -2.36 -15.95
CA GLY A 54 3.87 -3.41 -16.80
C GLY A 54 4.64 -4.45 -15.96
N GLY A 55 4.62 -5.72 -16.42
CA GLY A 55 5.14 -6.86 -15.66
C GLY A 55 6.60 -6.69 -15.19
N LYS A 56 7.42 -5.94 -15.92
CA LYS A 56 8.81 -5.61 -15.55
C LYS A 56 8.97 -4.89 -14.20
N HIS A 57 7.95 -4.17 -13.74
CA HIS A 57 8.00 -3.43 -12.47
C HIS A 57 7.41 -4.24 -11.30
N PHE A 58 6.77 -5.38 -11.57
CA PHE A 58 5.92 -6.05 -10.59
C PHE A 58 6.71 -6.54 -9.37
N ASP A 59 7.94 -6.99 -9.56
CA ASP A 59 8.79 -7.47 -8.46
C ASP A 59 9.24 -6.33 -7.56
N ALA A 60 9.59 -5.16 -8.14
CA ALA A 60 9.91 -3.96 -7.37
C ALA A 60 8.69 -3.44 -6.60
N CYS A 61 7.51 -3.41 -7.23
CA CYS A 61 6.27 -3.07 -6.54
C CYS A 61 5.94 -4.03 -5.40
N THR A 62 6.17 -5.33 -5.62
CA THR A 62 6.01 -6.35 -4.58
C THR A 62 6.93 -6.11 -3.40
N ALA A 63 8.20 -5.82 -3.67
CA ALA A 63 9.16 -5.51 -2.62
C ALA A 63 8.72 -4.27 -1.81
N LEU A 64 8.31 -3.18 -2.48
CA LEU A 64 7.89 -1.96 -1.81
C LEU A 64 6.58 -2.14 -1.02
N CYS A 65 5.49 -2.49 -1.70
CA CYS A 65 4.16 -2.51 -1.09
C CYS A 65 3.98 -3.61 -0.04
N ARG A 66 4.74 -4.71 -0.12
CA ARG A 66 4.68 -5.79 0.86
C ARG A 66 5.58 -5.56 2.07
N SER A 67 6.72 -4.87 1.89
CA SER A 67 7.69 -4.68 3.00
C SER A 67 7.38 -3.45 3.85
N ILE A 68 6.79 -2.40 3.27
CA ILE A 68 6.47 -1.17 4.00
C ILE A 68 5.58 -1.41 5.23
N PRO A 69 4.50 -2.23 5.18
CA PRO A 69 3.72 -2.54 6.37
C PRO A 69 4.54 -3.17 7.50
N THR A 70 5.49 -4.05 7.17
CA THR A 70 6.38 -4.67 8.16
C THR A 70 7.29 -3.63 8.80
N PHE A 71 7.90 -2.75 8.01
CA PHE A 71 8.73 -1.67 8.55
C PHE A 71 7.94 -0.71 9.42
N ALA A 72 6.72 -0.35 9.00
CA ALA A 72 5.83 0.49 9.78
C ALA A 72 5.50 -0.14 11.14
N VAL A 73 5.17 -1.43 11.19
CA VAL A 73 4.89 -2.14 12.45
C VAL A 73 6.10 -2.10 13.38
N THR A 74 7.30 -2.40 12.88
CA THR A 74 8.53 -2.35 13.71
C THR A 74 8.79 -0.95 14.28
N VAL A 75 8.64 0.10 13.46
CA VAL A 75 8.83 1.49 13.90
C VAL A 75 7.78 1.89 14.94
N LEU A 76 6.50 1.56 14.70
CA LEU A 76 5.40 1.84 15.63
C LEU A 76 5.60 1.11 16.96
N GLU A 77 5.99 -0.17 16.94
CA GLU A 77 6.25 -0.96 18.13
C GLU A 77 7.40 -0.38 18.96
N ALA A 78 8.52 -0.05 18.30
CA ALA A 78 9.65 0.58 18.97
C ALA A 78 9.27 1.94 19.60
N THR A 79 8.50 2.75 18.86
CA THR A 79 8.02 4.05 19.34
C THR A 79 7.08 3.90 20.53
N ALA A 80 6.14 2.96 20.46
CA ALA A 80 5.21 2.67 21.55
C ALA A 80 5.94 2.17 22.81
N ASN A 81 6.91 1.29 22.66
CA ASN A 81 7.73 0.82 23.78
C ASN A 81 8.52 1.97 24.42
N GLY A 82 9.09 2.87 23.61
CA GLY A 82 9.73 4.10 24.10
C GLY A 82 8.76 4.98 24.89
N GLY A 83 7.54 5.20 24.38
CA GLY A 83 6.50 5.95 25.07
C GLY A 83 6.14 5.37 26.43
N VAL A 84 6.02 4.04 26.52
CA VAL A 84 5.73 3.34 27.80
C VAL A 84 6.87 3.49 28.80
N ILE A 85 8.13 3.38 28.34
CA ILE A 85 9.31 3.61 29.19
C ILE A 85 9.29 5.04 29.78
N MET A 86 8.80 6.01 29.02
CA MET A 86 8.65 7.40 29.45
C MET A 86 7.39 7.67 30.29
N GLY A 87 6.61 6.63 30.61
CA GLY A 87 5.46 6.72 31.52
C GLY A 87 4.09 6.87 30.85
N LEU A 88 3.98 6.75 29.52
CA LEU A 88 2.68 6.70 28.87
C LEU A 88 1.97 5.37 29.17
N PRO A 89 0.64 5.38 29.37
CA PRO A 89 -0.10 4.12 29.37
C PRO A 89 -0.04 3.49 27.97
N ARG A 90 -0.10 2.14 27.94
CA ARG A 90 0.19 1.34 26.74
C ARG A 90 -0.76 1.65 25.58
N VAL A 91 -2.01 1.99 25.87
CA VAL A 91 -3.04 2.24 24.86
C VAL A 91 -2.67 3.49 24.05
N GLU A 92 -2.38 4.58 24.75
CA GLU A 92 -1.98 5.87 24.18
C GLU A 92 -0.62 5.75 23.48
N ALA A 93 0.33 5.02 24.08
CA ALA A 93 1.63 4.79 23.48
C ALA A 93 1.57 4.08 22.11
N VAL A 94 0.53 3.27 21.87
CA VAL A 94 0.28 2.64 20.56
C VAL A 94 -0.51 3.56 19.62
N GLU A 95 -1.56 4.20 20.13
CA GLU A 95 -2.48 5.01 19.31
C GLU A 95 -1.81 6.25 18.73
N LEU A 96 -1.07 7.00 19.56
CA LEU A 96 -0.43 8.26 19.16
C LEU A 96 0.47 8.12 17.92
N PRO A 97 1.47 7.22 17.90
CA PRO A 97 2.34 7.06 16.73
C PRO A 97 1.59 6.46 15.53
N ALA A 98 0.61 5.56 15.75
CA ALA A 98 -0.16 4.97 14.66
C ALA A 98 -1.00 6.01 13.90
N GLN A 99 -1.71 6.87 14.64
CA GLN A 99 -2.50 7.96 14.06
C GLN A 99 -1.60 9.00 13.37
N SER A 100 -0.46 9.33 13.97
CA SER A 100 0.51 10.26 13.40
C SER A 100 1.07 9.75 12.07
N LEU A 101 1.50 8.48 12.01
CA LEU A 101 2.01 7.86 10.79
C LEU A 101 0.94 7.79 9.69
N GLN A 102 -0.31 7.46 10.05
CA GLN A 102 -1.44 7.48 9.11
C GLN A 102 -1.66 8.88 8.53
N GLY A 103 -1.65 9.91 9.39
CA GLY A 103 -1.81 11.31 8.98
C GLY A 103 -0.73 11.75 8.00
N MET A 104 0.54 11.43 8.27
CA MET A 104 1.65 11.79 7.37
C MET A 104 1.58 11.07 6.04
N ALA A 105 1.26 9.77 6.05
CA ALA A 105 1.08 9.02 4.81
C ALA A 105 -0.06 9.60 3.97
N ARG A 106 -1.19 9.96 4.59
CA ARG A 106 -2.33 10.58 3.91
C ARG A 106 -1.96 11.96 3.36
N LEU A 107 -1.25 12.79 4.11
CA LEU A 107 -0.83 14.12 3.69
C LEU A 107 0.01 14.06 2.40
N ILE A 108 0.99 13.14 2.33
CA ILE A 108 1.79 12.93 1.12
C ILE A 108 0.90 12.51 -0.07
N LEU A 109 -0.04 11.58 0.17
CA LEU A 109 -0.93 11.03 -0.85
C LEU A 109 -1.97 12.01 -1.39
N GLU A 110 -2.32 13.05 -0.63
CA GLU A 110 -3.31 14.07 -1.00
C GLU A 110 -2.65 15.31 -1.61
N THR A 111 -1.51 15.73 -1.07
CA THR A 111 -0.82 16.94 -1.53
C THR A 111 0.12 16.67 -2.71
N SER A 112 0.49 15.41 -2.95
CA SER A 112 1.52 15.04 -3.94
C SER A 112 2.87 15.75 -3.74
N VAL A 113 3.12 16.26 -2.52
CA VAL A 113 4.37 16.93 -2.15
C VAL A 113 5.46 15.89 -1.95
N HIS A 114 6.67 16.22 -2.38
CA HIS A 114 7.83 15.36 -2.19
C HIS A 114 8.11 15.19 -0.69
N PRO A 115 8.32 13.97 -0.16
CA PRO A 115 8.51 13.78 1.29
C PRO A 115 9.63 14.64 1.89
N ALA A 116 10.74 14.86 1.16
CA ALA A 116 11.85 15.68 1.61
C ALA A 116 11.55 17.19 1.71
N THR A 117 10.45 17.67 1.13
CA THR A 117 10.06 19.09 1.20
C THR A 117 8.97 19.34 2.23
N LEU A 118 8.47 18.30 2.91
CA LEU A 118 7.57 18.49 4.03
C LEU A 118 8.35 19.12 5.20
N ASN A 119 7.90 20.29 5.63
CA ASN A 119 8.38 20.86 6.88
C ASN A 119 7.66 20.17 8.04
N ILE A 120 8.39 19.29 8.73
CA ILE A 120 7.97 18.62 9.95
C ILE A 120 8.69 19.36 11.07
N ALA A 121 7.96 20.25 11.73
CA ALA A 121 8.47 21.12 12.80
C ALA A 121 9.02 20.33 14.00
#